data_AF-A0A7J5XL52-F1
#
_entry.id   AF-A0A7J5XL52-F1
#
_cell.length_a   1.000
_cell.length_b   1.000
_cell.length_c   1.000
_cell.angle_alpha   90.00
_cell.angle_beta   90.00
_cell.angle_gamma   90.00
#
_symmetry.space_group_name_H-M   'P 1'
#
loop_
_entity.id
_entity.type
_entity.pdbx_description
1 polymer ?
#
loop_
_entity_poly.entity_id
_entity_poly.type
_entity_poly.pdbx_seq_one_letter_code
_entity_poly.pdbx_strand_id
1 'polypeptide(L)'
;MHENKKSHLCGVCGRSLSDYRSLSRHKMTHSGERPHGCQVCGRRFKLPGTLRQHEKIHTERKDPCARKTYLTVHMRTHNGERPYKCTFCDKAFTQSHCLKTHMKSHQGAEAAT
;
A
#
# COMPACT_ATOMS: atom_id res chain seq x y z
N MET A 1 11.85 35.84 -24.84
CA MET A 1 13.01 35.34 -24.06
C MET A 1 12.56 34.15 -23.23
N HIS A 2 12.75 32.91 -23.69
CA HIS A 2 12.57 31.75 -22.82
C HIS A 2 13.88 31.54 -22.06
N GLU A 3 13.93 32.05 -20.83
CA GLU A 3 15.05 31.88 -19.92
C GLU A 3 15.31 30.39 -19.70
N ASN A 4 16.57 29.98 -19.87
CA ASN A 4 17.03 28.60 -19.77
C ASN A 4 16.75 28.08 -18.35
N LYS A 5 15.60 27.44 -18.16
CA LYS A 5 15.18 26.87 -16.87
C LYS A 5 16.16 25.77 -16.51
N LYS A 6 17.14 26.10 -15.64
CA LYS A 6 18.19 25.20 -15.20
C LYS A 6 17.57 23.90 -14.69
N SER A 7 17.75 22.83 -15.45
CA SER A 7 17.22 21.52 -15.15
C SER A 7 18.06 20.83 -14.08
N HIS A 8 17.40 20.06 -13.21
CA HIS A 8 18.07 19.27 -12.18
C HIS A 8 18.14 17.82 -12.64
N LEU A 9 19.33 17.37 -13.05
CA LEU A 9 19.56 16.02 -13.56
C LEU A 9 19.73 15.01 -12.43
N CYS A 10 19.14 13.83 -12.60
CA CYS A 10 19.42 12.69 -11.75
C CYS A 10 20.71 11.99 -12.17
N GLY A 11 21.69 11.91 -11.27
CA GLY A 11 22.95 11.20 -11.54
C GLY A 11 22.84 9.68 -11.69
N VAL A 12 21.70 9.07 -11.34
CA VAL A 12 21.50 7.61 -11.45
C VAL A 12 20.89 7.22 -12.80
N CYS A 13 19.89 7.98 -13.27
CA CYS A 13 19.14 7.64 -14.49
C CYS A 13 19.12 8.75 -15.54
N GLY A 14 19.86 9.84 -15.34
CA GLY A 14 19.96 10.97 -16.27
C GLY A 14 18.70 11.85 -16.39
N ARG A 15 17.63 11.53 -15.66
CA ARG A 15 16.34 12.24 -15.81
C ARG A 15 16.45 13.71 -15.42
N SER A 16 15.98 14.58 -16.30
CA SER A 16 15.84 16.03 -16.08
C SER A 16 14.55 16.34 -15.31
N LEU A 17 14.68 17.12 -14.23
CA LEU A 17 13.57 17.54 -13.37
C LEU A 17 13.53 19.06 -13.25
N SER A 18 12.33 19.57 -12.99
CA SER A 18 12.01 21.00 -12.96
C SER A 18 12.72 21.79 -11.87
N ASP A 19 13.06 21.15 -10.75
CA ASP A 19 13.58 21.78 -9.55
C ASP A 19 14.31 20.76 -8.64
N TYR A 20 15.10 21.26 -7.69
CA TYR A 20 15.86 20.44 -6.74
C TYR A 20 14.97 19.58 -5.83
N ARG A 21 13.81 20.09 -5.39
CA ARG A 21 12.90 19.34 -4.50
C ARG A 21 12.33 18.11 -5.21
N SER A 22 11.99 18.26 -6.49
CA SER A 22 11.58 17.20 -7.39
C SER A 22 12.69 16.19 -7.61
N LEU A 23 13.95 16.64 -7.75
CA LEU A 23 15.12 15.76 -7.81
C LEU A 23 15.34 14.98 -6.51
N SER A 24 15.33 15.64 -5.35
CA SER A 24 15.46 14.97 -4.05
C SER A 24 14.34 13.94 -3.84
N ARG A 25 13.10 14.28 -4.22
CA ARG A 25 12.00 13.31 -4.20
C ARG A 25 12.21 12.15 -5.14
N HIS A 26 12.68 12.43 -6.36
CA HIS A 26 12.95 11.41 -7.35
C HIS A 26 14.05 10.45 -6.89
N LYS A 27 15.09 10.92 -6.19
CA LYS A 27 16.15 10.04 -5.66
C LYS A 27 15.61 8.93 -4.74
N MET A 28 14.50 9.16 -4.03
CA MET A 28 13.82 8.13 -3.23
C MET A 28 13.20 6.99 -4.08
N THR A 29 13.14 7.09 -5.40
CA THR A 29 12.76 5.96 -6.27
C THR A 29 13.89 4.96 -6.47
N HIS A 30 15.14 5.43 -6.38
CA HIS A 30 16.33 4.58 -6.52
C HIS A 30 16.74 3.98 -5.18
N SER A 31 16.78 4.81 -4.13
CA SER A 31 17.20 4.40 -2.78
C SER A 31 16.14 3.56 -2.04
N GLY A 32 14.87 3.69 -2.43
CA GLY A 32 13.77 3.05 -1.71
C GLY A 32 13.44 3.69 -0.35
N GLU A 33 14.20 4.71 0.07
CA GLU A 33 13.97 5.48 1.29
C GLU A 33 12.53 5.97 1.44
N ARG A 34 12.01 5.84 2.67
CA ARG A 34 10.66 6.25 3.06
C ARG A 34 10.73 6.98 4.41
N PRO A 35 11.11 8.26 4.43
CA PRO A 35 11.41 8.97 5.67
C PRO A 35 10.22 9.05 6.63
N HIS A 36 9.00 9.14 6.10
CA HIS A 36 7.81 9.48 6.87
C HIS A 36 7.08 8.22 7.34
N GLY A 37 7.08 7.94 8.65
CA GLY A 37 6.38 6.81 9.27
C GLY A 37 5.04 7.18 9.89
N CYS A 38 4.03 6.33 9.73
CA CYS A 38 2.77 6.44 10.47
C CYS A 38 2.98 5.98 11.92
N GLN A 39 2.59 6.81 12.88
CA GLN A 39 2.73 6.49 14.31
C GLN A 39 1.74 5.42 14.80
N VAL A 40 0.64 5.21 14.07
CA VAL A 40 -0.38 4.21 14.44
C VAL A 40 0.01 2.80 14.00
N CYS A 41 0.51 2.63 12.77
CA CYS A 41 0.76 1.32 12.19
C CYS A 41 2.20 1.09 11.69
N GLY A 42 3.09 2.05 11.84
CA GLY A 42 4.51 1.95 11.43
C GLY A 42 4.75 2.03 9.92
N ARG A 43 3.70 2.10 9.08
CA ARG A 43 3.84 2.17 7.62
C ARG A 43 4.64 3.40 7.21
N ARG A 44 5.67 3.20 6.38
CA ARG A 44 6.54 4.27 5.89
C ARG A 44 6.17 4.75 4.48
N PHE A 45 6.34 6.04 4.23
CA PHE A 45 6.00 6.75 3.00
C PHE A 45 7.15 7.62 2.52
N LYS A 46 7.21 7.81 1.20
CA LYS A 46 8.18 8.71 0.56
C LYS A 46 7.84 10.18 0.79
N LEU A 47 6.55 10.51 0.89
CA LEU A 47 6.09 11.89 0.99
C LEU A 47 5.20 12.11 2.22
N PRO A 48 5.30 13.28 2.87
CA PRO A 48 4.49 13.59 4.04
C PRO A 48 3.01 13.74 3.69
N GLY A 49 2.68 14.26 2.49
CA GLY A 49 1.30 14.34 2.03
C GLY A 49 0.63 12.98 1.86
N THR A 50 1.38 11.97 1.42
CA THR A 50 0.89 10.58 1.31
C THR A 50 0.68 9.96 2.68
N LEU A 51 1.57 10.23 3.65
CA LEU A 51 1.37 9.83 5.04
C LEU A 51 0.09 10.47 5.61
N ARG A 52 -0.08 11.78 5.48
CA ARG A 52 -1.27 12.50 5.97
C ARG A 52 -2.56 11.97 5.36
N GLN A 53 -2.56 11.65 4.07
CA GLN A 53 -3.72 11.02 3.42
C GLN A 53 -3.96 9.60 3.94
N HIS A 54 -2.90 8.85 4.25
CA HIS A 54 -3.03 7.54 4.87
C HIS A 54 -3.61 7.63 6.28
N GLU A 55 -3.19 8.60 7.10
CA GLU A 55 -3.65 8.73 8.50
C GLU A 55 -5.16 8.89 8.63
N LYS A 56 -5.82 9.41 7.59
CA LYS A 56 -7.28 9.49 7.50
C LYS A 56 -7.99 8.14 7.64
N ILE A 57 -7.35 7.04 7.23
CA ILE A 57 -7.95 5.71 7.43
C ILE A 57 -8.08 5.37 8.92
N HIS A 58 -7.21 5.95 9.75
CA HIS A 58 -7.21 5.76 11.18
C HIS A 58 -8.17 6.70 11.88
N THR A 59 -8.56 7.83 11.27
CA THR A 59 -9.33 8.92 11.92
C THR A 59 -10.71 9.23 11.33
N GLU A 60 -10.98 9.01 10.05
CA GLU A 60 -12.13 9.61 9.33
C GLU A 60 -13.23 8.62 8.91
N ARG A 61 -13.52 7.56 9.69
CA ARG A 61 -14.69 6.70 9.43
C ARG A 61 -15.84 6.98 10.40
N LYS A 62 -17.01 7.27 9.84
CA LYS A 62 -18.24 7.75 10.49
C LYS A 62 -18.92 6.71 11.41
N ASP A 63 -18.57 5.43 11.29
CA ASP A 63 -19.10 4.35 12.12
C ASP A 63 -17.97 3.67 12.94
N PRO A 64 -18.02 3.65 14.27
CA PRO A 64 -17.00 3.06 15.13
C PRO A 64 -16.80 1.55 14.92
N CYS A 65 -17.88 0.80 14.68
CA CYS A 65 -17.84 -0.65 14.47
C CYS A 65 -17.18 -1.01 13.12
N ALA A 66 -17.51 -0.26 12.06
CA ALA A 66 -16.89 -0.38 10.75
C ALA A 66 -15.42 0.08 10.75
N ARG A 67 -15.05 1.04 11.62
CA ARG A 67 -13.67 1.51 11.80
C ARG A 67 -12.78 0.45 12.44
N LYS A 68 -13.24 -0.20 13.52
CA LYS A 68 -12.48 -1.25 14.22
C LYS A 68 -12.18 -2.43 13.30
N THR A 69 -13.20 -2.96 12.63
CA THR A 69 -13.06 -4.10 11.70
C THR A 69 -12.12 -3.80 10.53
N TYR A 70 -12.21 -2.60 9.95
CA TYR A 70 -11.32 -2.19 8.87
C TYR A 70 -9.88 -1.97 9.33
N LEU A 71 -9.67 -1.38 10.51
CA LEU A 71 -8.34 -1.21 11.06
C LEU A 71 -7.70 -2.58 11.33
N THR A 72 -8.43 -3.54 11.91
CA THR A 72 -7.94 -4.91 12.09
C THR A 72 -7.53 -5.53 10.75
N VAL A 73 -8.38 -5.43 9.72
CA VAL A 73 -8.04 -5.94 8.38
C VAL A 73 -6.85 -5.21 7.77
N HIS A 74 -6.75 -3.90 7.96
CA HIS A 74 -5.60 -3.10 7.51
C HIS A 74 -4.31 -3.58 8.17
N MET A 75 -4.31 -3.84 9.47
CA MET A 75 -3.13 -4.31 10.21
C MET A 75 -2.64 -5.67 9.71
N ARG A 76 -3.53 -6.54 9.19
CA ARG A 76 -3.17 -7.81 8.55
C ARG A 76 -2.25 -7.65 7.34
N THR A 77 -2.26 -6.47 6.70
CA THR A 77 -1.35 -6.18 5.58
C THR A 77 0.10 -5.92 6.02
N HIS A 78 0.31 -5.63 7.31
CA HIS A 78 1.64 -5.36 7.86
C HIS A 78 2.24 -6.59 8.53
N ASN A 79 1.47 -7.29 9.36
CA ASN A 79 1.97 -8.45 10.10
C ASN A 79 1.83 -9.78 9.33
N GLY A 80 1.18 -9.76 8.16
CA GLY A 80 1.00 -10.97 7.34
C GLY A 80 -0.02 -11.97 7.89
N GLU A 81 -0.84 -11.59 8.88
CA GLU A 81 -1.88 -12.45 9.43
C GLU A 81 -2.93 -12.81 8.36
N ARG A 82 -3.08 -14.11 8.10
CA ARG A 82 -4.03 -14.66 7.13
C ARG A 82 -4.95 -15.67 7.82
N PRO A 83 -5.94 -15.21 8.61
CA PRO A 83 -6.76 -16.10 9.43
C PRO A 83 -7.71 -16.97 8.63
N TYR A 84 -7.99 -16.64 7.36
CA TYR A 84 -8.93 -17.38 6.53
C TYR A 84 -8.18 -18.38 5.64
N LYS A 85 -8.05 -19.61 6.10
CA LYS A 85 -7.36 -20.69 5.38
C LYS A 85 -8.34 -21.42 4.44
N CYS A 86 -7.86 -21.76 3.25
CA CYS A 86 -8.56 -22.71 2.38
C CYS A 86 -8.46 -24.11 2.98
N THR A 87 -9.52 -24.89 2.85
CA THR A 87 -9.58 -26.29 3.29
C THR A 87 -9.09 -27.27 2.23
N PHE A 88 -9.02 -26.83 0.96
CA PHE A 88 -8.64 -27.66 -0.19
C PHE A 88 -7.19 -27.43 -0.64
N CYS A 89 -6.52 -26.38 -0.15
CA CYS A 89 -5.11 -26.09 -0.47
C CYS A 89 -4.46 -25.20 0.60
N ASP A 90 -3.15 -24.99 0.52
CA ASP A 90 -2.38 -24.20 1.50
C ASP A 90 -2.57 -22.67 1.41
N LYS A 91 -3.51 -22.20 0.57
CA LYS A 91 -3.75 -20.75 0.42
C LYS A 91 -4.53 -20.21 1.62
N ALA A 92 -4.02 -19.12 2.20
CA ALA A 92 -4.70 -18.36 3.24
C ALA A 92 -4.95 -16.90 2.80
N PHE A 93 -5.94 -16.24 3.40
CA PHE A 93 -6.38 -14.90 3.03
C PHE A 93 -6.53 -14.00 4.26
N THR A 94 -6.35 -12.69 4.06
CA THR A 94 -6.50 -11.67 5.10
C THR A 94 -7.97 -11.33 5.38
N GLN A 95 -8.87 -11.64 4.44
CA GLN A 95 -10.30 -11.34 4.50
C GLN A 95 -11.17 -12.53 4.08
N SER A 96 -12.35 -12.65 4.69
CA SER A 96 -13.27 -13.76 4.46
C SER A 96 -13.86 -13.78 3.05
N HIS A 97 -14.18 -12.61 2.49
CA HIS A 97 -14.74 -12.53 1.13
C HIS A 97 -13.71 -12.95 0.07
N CYS A 98 -12.42 -12.71 0.29
CA CYS A 98 -11.35 -13.21 -0.59
C CYS A 98 -11.31 -14.75 -0.58
N LEU A 99 -11.41 -15.37 0.60
CA LEU A 99 -11.52 -16.83 0.71
C LEU A 99 -12.78 -17.33 -0.01
N LYS A 100 -13.95 -16.71 0.19
CA LYS A 100 -15.20 -17.11 -0.49
C LYS A 100 -15.06 -17.10 -2.00
N THR A 101 -14.49 -16.04 -2.57
CA THR A 101 -14.23 -15.97 -4.02
C THR A 101 -13.22 -17.02 -4.46
N HIS A 102 -12.17 -17.26 -3.68
CA HIS A 102 -11.21 -18.33 -3.95
C HIS A 102 -11.86 -19.72 -3.91
N MET A 103 -12.78 -20.00 -2.99
CA MET A 103 -13.43 -21.31 -2.92
C MET A 103 -14.17 -21.68 -4.22
N LYS A 104 -14.65 -20.69 -4.98
CA LYS A 104 -15.27 -20.93 -6.29
C LYS A 104 -14.29 -21.49 -7.32
N SER A 105 -12.98 -21.26 -7.18
CA SER A 105 -12.00 -21.87 -8.08
C SER A 105 -11.83 -23.37 -7.86
N HIS A 106 -12.23 -23.89 -6.69
CA HIS A 106 -12.26 -25.34 -6.42
C HIS A 106 -13.56 -25.98 -6.90
N GLN A 107 -14.64 -25.21 -7.00
CA GLN A 107 -15.95 -25.66 -7.50
C GLN A 107 -15.99 -25.83 -9.03
N GLY A 108 -14.88 -25.59 -9.74
CA GLY A 108 -14.71 -26.00 -11.13
C GLY A 108 -14.37 -27.48 -11.32
N ALA A 109 -14.32 -28.28 -10.25
CA ALA A 109 -13.94 -29.69 -10.28
C ALA A 109 -14.94 -30.66 -9.62
N GLU A 110 -16.15 -30.23 -9.27
CA GLU A 110 -17.18 -31.11 -8.67
C GLU A 110 -18.57 -30.78 -9.23
N ALA A 111 -18.83 -31.24 -10.45
CA ALA A 111 -20.16 -31.39 -11.03
C ALA A 111 -20.16 -32.61 -11.97
N ALA A 112 -19.76 -33.78 -11.44
CA ALA A 112 -19.95 -35.07 -12.10
C ALA A 112 -19.83 -36.22 -11.08
N THR A 113 -20.85 -36.40 -10.24
CA THR A 113 -21.34 -37.71 -9.78
C THR A 113 -22.76 -37.55 -9.27
#